data_AF-A0A1E1MSH1-F1
#
_entry.id   AF-A0A1E1MSH1-F1
#
_cell.length_a   1.000
_cell.length_b   1.000
_cell.length_c   1.000
_cell.angle_alpha   90.00
_cell.angle_beta   90.00
_cell.angle_gamma   90.00
#
_symmetry.space_group_name_H-M   'P 1'
#
loop_
_entity.id
_entity.type
_entity.pdbx_description
1 polymer ?
#
loop_
_entity_poly.entity_id
_entity_poly.type
_entity_poly.pdbx_seq_one_letter_code
_entity_poly.pdbx_strand_id
1 'polypeptide(L)'
;MSSLIRHAGHPLRTAAAFIQLIAGLHLFTSYIYDIVPTAGPSMLPTILVLGDWMLVDKRFRRGRGVEVGDIVSSYSVVEPGEQIMKRVIGMEGDYVLRNTPGERGEGMLMVPKGHCWVVGDNIPYSRDSRHFGPLPMALIRGKVVAKVFPWRERRWIEDGLEAVQ
;
A
#
# COMPACT_ATOMS: atom_id res chain seq x y z
N MET A 1 11.05 0.41 60.64
CA MET A 1 10.77 -0.48 59.49
C MET A 1 9.41 -0.18 58.83
N SER A 2 9.07 1.09 58.56
CA SER A 2 7.78 1.49 57.96
C SER A 2 8.00 2.41 56.75
N SER A 3 8.65 1.90 55.71
CA SER A 3 8.84 2.66 54.45
C SER A 3 8.82 1.82 53.19
N LEU A 4 8.47 0.53 53.27
CA LEU A 4 8.46 -0.37 52.10
C LEU A 4 7.07 -0.63 51.52
N ILE A 5 5.99 -0.13 52.14
CA ILE A 5 4.60 -0.37 51.72
C ILE A 5 3.94 0.94 51.25
N ARG A 6 4.59 1.63 50.30
CA ARG A 6 3.99 2.80 49.61
C ARG A 6 3.92 2.67 48.08
N HIS A 7 4.28 1.51 47.54
CA HIS A 7 4.20 1.23 46.10
C HIS A 7 3.04 0.27 45.71
N ALA A 8 2.15 -0.04 46.65
CA ALA A 8 1.07 -1.02 46.47
C ALA A 8 -0.27 -0.44 45.96
N GLY A 9 -0.25 0.74 45.33
CA GLY A 9 -1.36 1.26 44.54
C GLY A 9 -0.89 1.34 43.09
N HIS A 10 -1.36 0.57 42.12
CA HIS A 10 -2.57 -0.24 42.04
C HIS A 10 -2.30 -1.20 40.86
N PRO A 11 -2.08 -2.51 41.06
CA PRO A 11 -1.82 -3.44 39.93
C PRO A 11 -2.94 -3.40 38.87
N LEU A 12 -4.16 -3.04 39.28
CA LEU A 12 -5.30 -2.79 38.39
C LEU A 12 -5.12 -1.56 37.49
N ARG A 13 -4.50 -0.47 37.98
CA ARG A 13 -4.25 0.74 37.17
C ARG A 13 -3.18 0.50 36.12
N THR A 14 -2.11 -0.23 36.48
CA THR A 14 -1.06 -0.62 35.52
C THR A 14 -1.61 -1.61 34.49
N ALA A 15 -2.44 -2.56 34.89
CA ALA A 15 -3.12 -3.47 33.97
C ALA A 15 -4.07 -2.72 33.01
N ALA A 16 -4.88 -1.79 33.52
CA ALA A 16 -5.76 -0.97 32.70
C ALA A 16 -4.99 -0.12 31.68
N ALA A 17 -3.88 0.51 32.10
CA ALA A 17 -3.02 1.27 31.19
C ALA A 17 -2.41 0.38 30.09
N PHE A 18 -2.04 -0.86 30.42
CA PHE A 18 -1.52 -1.81 29.43
C PHE A 18 -2.59 -2.24 28.42
N ILE A 19 -3.82 -2.51 28.89
CA ILE A 19 -4.96 -2.80 28.00
C ILE A 19 -5.24 -1.61 27.08
N GLN A 20 -5.24 -0.39 27.62
CA GLN A 20 -5.43 0.83 26.82
C GLN A 20 -4.32 1.02 25.80
N LEU A 21 -3.06 0.73 26.16
CA LEU A 21 -1.92 0.78 25.23
C LEU A 21 -2.08 -0.23 24.09
N ILE A 22 -2.43 -1.48 24.39
CA ILE A 22 -2.66 -2.52 23.39
C ILE A 22 -3.84 -2.15 22.49
N ALA A 23 -4.96 -1.72 23.07
CA ALA A 23 -6.12 -1.28 22.30
C ALA A 23 -5.78 -0.08 21.41
N GLY A 24 -5.05 0.91 21.94
CA GLY A 24 -4.57 2.06 21.19
C GLY A 24 -3.64 1.66 20.05
N LEU A 25 -2.68 0.77 20.30
CA LEU A 25 -1.78 0.25 19.29
C LEU A 25 -2.52 -0.56 18.22
N HIS A 26 -3.47 -1.41 18.62
CA HIS A 26 -4.30 -2.18 17.69
C HIS A 26 -5.15 -1.27 16.81
N LEU A 27 -5.78 -0.24 17.37
CA LEU A 27 -6.53 0.75 16.59
C LEU A 27 -5.61 1.52 15.64
N PHE A 28 -4.43 1.92 16.12
CA PHE A 28 -3.44 2.61 15.31
C PHE A 28 -2.99 1.77 14.12
N THR A 29 -2.63 0.50 14.33
CA THR A 29 -2.20 -0.39 13.25
C THR A 29 -3.34 -0.85 12.36
N SER A 30 -4.56 -0.94 12.90
CA SER A 30 -5.75 -1.30 12.12
C SER A 30 -6.20 -0.18 11.19
N TYR A 31 -6.03 1.08 11.58
CA TYR A 31 -6.68 2.21 10.90
C TYR A 31 -5.76 3.30 10.36
N ILE A 32 -4.54 3.44 10.86
CA ILE A 32 -3.63 4.53 10.47
C ILE A 32 -2.48 3.99 9.63
N TYR A 33 -1.63 3.12 10.19
CA TYR A 33 -0.47 2.60 9.48
C TYR A 33 -0.38 1.07 9.55
N ASP A 34 -0.04 0.43 8.43
CA ASP A 34 0.41 -0.97 8.37
C ASP A 34 1.88 -1.03 8.00
N ILE A 35 2.58 -2.06 8.45
CA ILE A 35 3.89 -2.40 7.89
C ILE A 35 3.75 -3.78 7.25
N VAL A 36 3.96 -3.82 5.94
CA VAL A 36 3.70 -5.02 5.12
C VAL A 36 5.01 -5.47 4.47
N PRO A 37 5.43 -6.74 4.65
CA PRO A 37 6.55 -7.29 3.90
C PRO A 37 6.14 -7.47 2.44
N THR A 38 7.05 -7.20 1.51
CA THR A 38 6.81 -7.41 0.08
C THR A 38 7.50 -8.65 -0.42
N ALA A 39 6.81 -9.36 -1.31
CA ALA A 39 7.33 -10.51 -2.03
C ALA A 39 6.91 -10.40 -3.50
N GLY A 40 7.87 -10.49 -4.42
CA GLY A 40 7.63 -10.57 -5.85
C GLY A 40 8.33 -9.49 -6.69
N PRO A 41 8.62 -9.78 -7.97
CA PRO A 41 9.44 -8.91 -8.81
C PRO A 41 8.71 -7.73 -9.44
N SER A 42 7.39 -7.63 -9.26
CA SER A 42 6.54 -6.78 -10.10
C SER A 42 6.75 -5.27 -9.94
N MET A 43 7.37 -4.84 -8.85
CA MET A 43 7.64 -3.44 -8.52
C MET A 43 9.14 -3.10 -8.58
N LEU A 44 9.97 -3.96 -9.18
CA LEU A 44 11.36 -3.61 -9.47
C LEU A 44 11.43 -2.44 -10.46
N PRO A 45 12.41 -1.51 -10.32
CA PRO A 45 13.45 -1.47 -9.30
C PRO A 45 13.04 -0.76 -7.99
N THR A 46 11.81 -0.24 -7.90
CA THR A 46 11.33 0.56 -6.76
C THR A 46 11.25 -0.23 -5.46
N ILE A 47 10.74 -1.46 -5.53
CA ILE A 47 10.61 -2.40 -4.41
C ILE A 47 11.30 -3.71 -4.82
N LEU A 48 12.17 -4.21 -3.96
CA LEU A 48 12.91 -5.44 -4.21
C LEU A 48 12.05 -6.69 -4.07
N VAL A 49 12.50 -7.78 -4.70
CA VAL A 49 11.80 -9.08 -4.75
C VAL A 49 11.51 -9.64 -3.36
N LEU A 50 12.42 -9.45 -2.41
CA LEU A 50 12.32 -9.96 -1.05
C LEU A 50 13.09 -9.04 -0.09
N GLY A 51 12.59 -8.92 1.13
CA GLY A 51 13.30 -8.27 2.24
C GLY A 51 12.91 -6.81 2.49
N ASP A 52 12.17 -6.20 1.56
CA ASP A 52 11.60 -4.87 1.75
C ASP A 52 10.36 -4.93 2.64
N TRP A 53 10.28 -3.99 3.59
CA TRP A 53 9.08 -3.76 4.39
C TRP A 53 8.57 -2.36 4.11
N MET A 54 7.30 -2.29 3.75
CA MET A 54 6.67 -1.07 3.27
C MET A 54 5.68 -0.54 4.31
N LEU A 55 5.77 0.75 4.59
CA LEU A 55 4.82 1.47 5.41
C LEU A 55 3.62 1.88 4.55
N VAL A 56 2.43 1.41 4.94
CA VAL A 56 1.17 1.66 4.26
C VAL A 56 0.31 2.59 5.10
N ASP A 57 -0.05 3.74 4.55
CA ASP A 57 -0.98 4.69 5.16
C ASP A 57 -2.43 4.33 4.82
N LYS A 58 -3.15 3.80 5.82
CA LYS A 58 -4.54 3.36 5.71
C LYS A 58 -5.55 4.51 5.74
N ARG A 59 -5.11 5.76 5.93
CA ARG A 59 -6.00 6.93 5.78
C ARG A 59 -6.49 7.06 4.35
N PHE A 60 -5.66 6.65 3.38
CA PHE A 60 -5.93 6.59 1.94
C PHE A 60 -6.70 5.33 1.48
N ARG A 61 -7.18 4.49 2.41
CA ARG A 61 -7.98 3.30 2.04
C ARG A 61 -9.20 3.67 1.20
N ARG A 62 -9.64 2.74 0.36
CA ARG A 62 -10.75 2.92 -0.57
C ARG A 62 -10.50 4.03 -1.62
N GLY A 63 -9.23 4.29 -1.96
CA GLY A 63 -8.84 5.27 -2.98
C GLY A 63 -8.93 6.74 -2.55
N ARG A 64 -9.10 7.04 -1.25
CA ARG A 64 -9.20 8.44 -0.80
C ARG A 64 -7.87 9.16 -0.95
N GLY A 65 -7.84 10.25 -1.72
CA GLY A 65 -6.64 11.06 -1.93
C GLY A 65 -5.50 10.30 -2.61
N VAL A 66 -5.82 9.19 -3.30
CA VAL A 66 -4.88 8.47 -4.16
C VAL A 66 -4.83 9.21 -5.48
N GLU A 67 -3.62 9.46 -5.97
CA GLU A 67 -3.37 10.19 -7.21
C GLU A 67 -2.52 9.34 -8.17
N VAL A 68 -2.44 9.77 -9.43
CA VAL A 68 -1.51 9.18 -10.40
C VAL A 68 -0.08 9.31 -9.86
N GLY A 69 0.72 8.26 -10.02
CA GLY A 69 2.08 8.18 -9.47
C GLY A 69 2.18 7.43 -8.15
N ASP A 70 1.07 7.35 -7.39
CA ASP A 70 1.07 6.68 -6.10
C ASP A 70 1.22 5.17 -6.21
N ILE A 71 1.92 4.57 -5.24
CA ILE A 71 1.91 3.12 -5.04
C ILE A 71 0.83 2.77 -4.02
N VAL A 72 -0.06 1.85 -4.37
CA VAL A 72 -1.15 1.41 -3.50
C VAL A 72 -1.00 -0.06 -3.13
N SER A 73 -1.31 -0.38 -1.89
CA SER A 73 -1.54 -1.75 -1.44
C SER A 73 -3.03 -2.07 -1.60
N SER A 74 -3.37 -3.16 -2.28
CA SER A 74 -4.75 -3.56 -2.54
C SER A 74 -4.93 -5.08 -2.46
N TYR A 75 -6.17 -5.52 -2.28
CA TYR A 75 -6.50 -6.93 -2.46
C TYR A 75 -6.46 -7.31 -3.94
N SER A 76 -5.83 -8.46 -4.24
CA SER A 76 -5.78 -9.03 -5.58
C SER A 76 -7.18 -9.38 -6.06
N VAL A 77 -7.52 -8.96 -7.28
CA VAL A 77 -8.76 -9.36 -7.97
C VAL A 77 -8.64 -10.76 -8.59
N VAL A 78 -7.42 -11.25 -8.77
CA VAL A 78 -7.14 -12.53 -9.42
C VAL A 78 -7.06 -13.65 -8.38
N GLU A 79 -6.39 -13.41 -7.26
CA GLU A 79 -6.16 -14.40 -6.21
C GLU A 79 -6.74 -13.91 -4.87
N PRO A 80 -7.91 -14.43 -4.45
CA PRO A 80 -8.54 -14.01 -3.20
C PRO A 80 -7.62 -14.19 -1.99
N GLY A 81 -7.48 -13.13 -1.19
CA GLY A 81 -6.64 -13.13 0.01
C GLY A 81 -5.19 -12.68 -0.22
N GLU A 82 -4.74 -12.61 -1.47
CA GLU A 82 -3.44 -12.03 -1.82
C GLU A 82 -3.50 -10.49 -1.75
N GLN A 83 -2.42 -9.87 -1.27
CA GLN A 83 -2.24 -8.42 -1.32
C GLN A 83 -1.20 -8.08 -2.37
N ILE A 84 -1.52 -7.16 -3.26
CA ILE A 84 -0.63 -6.69 -4.31
C ILE A 84 -0.29 -5.22 -4.10
N MET A 85 0.94 -4.84 -4.49
CA MET A 85 1.38 -3.45 -4.57
C MET A 85 1.61 -3.09 -6.03
N LYS A 86 1.01 -2.00 -6.48
CA LYS A 86 1.09 -1.50 -7.86
C LYS A 86 1.08 0.02 -7.86
N ARG A 87 1.66 0.61 -8.90
CA ARG A 87 1.62 2.05 -9.14
C ARG A 87 0.34 2.43 -9.88
N VAL A 88 -0.28 3.52 -9.49
CA VAL A 88 -1.44 4.11 -10.16
C VAL A 88 -0.97 4.91 -11.36
N ILE A 89 -1.45 4.56 -12.54
CA ILE A 89 -1.11 5.21 -13.81
C ILE A 89 -2.29 6.02 -14.37
N GLY A 90 -3.51 5.71 -13.94
CA GLY A 90 -4.69 6.48 -14.32
C GLY A 90 -5.77 6.40 -13.26
N MET A 91 -6.49 7.50 -13.09
CA MET A 91 -7.64 7.64 -12.21
C MET A 91 -8.94 7.63 -13.01
N GLU A 92 -10.07 7.60 -12.32
CA GLU A 92 -11.38 7.65 -12.97
C GLU A 92 -11.49 8.81 -13.98
N GLY A 93 -11.95 8.50 -15.20
CA GLY A 93 -12.04 9.46 -16.29
C GLY A 93 -10.77 9.58 -17.16
N ASP A 94 -9.61 9.11 -16.70
CA ASP A 94 -8.39 9.14 -17.50
C ASP A 94 -8.45 8.13 -18.65
N TYR A 95 -7.79 8.47 -19.76
CA TYR A 95 -7.58 7.55 -20.87
C TYR A 95 -6.21 6.88 -20.74
N VAL A 96 -6.21 5.56 -20.65
CA VAL A 96 -5.01 4.73 -20.49
C VAL A 96 -4.88 3.71 -21.60
N LEU A 97 -3.66 3.33 -21.93
CA LEU A 97 -3.40 2.21 -22.84
C LEU A 97 -3.73 0.89 -22.14
N ARG A 98 -4.57 0.05 -22.77
CA ARG A 98 -4.93 -1.27 -22.23
C ARG A 98 -3.76 -2.25 -22.21
N ASN A 99 -2.89 -2.17 -23.22
CA ASN A 99 -1.80 -3.11 -23.44
C ASN A 99 -0.45 -2.45 -23.20
N THR A 100 0.58 -3.27 -23.08
CA THR A 100 1.96 -2.80 -23.00
C THR A 100 2.30 -1.99 -24.26
N PRO A 101 2.93 -0.80 -24.14
CA PRO A 101 3.38 -0.04 -25.29
C PRO A 101 4.23 -0.91 -26.23
N GLY A 102 3.85 -0.99 -27.51
CA GLY A 102 4.53 -1.81 -28.52
C GLY A 102 3.90 -3.18 -28.80
N GLU A 103 2.92 -3.63 -28.02
CA GLU A 103 2.12 -4.82 -28.36
C GLU A 103 0.99 -4.48 -29.34
N ARG A 104 0.70 -5.40 -30.30
CA ARG A 104 -0.38 -5.22 -31.28
C ARG A 104 -1.75 -5.22 -30.60
N GLY A 105 -2.41 -4.07 -30.63
CA GLY A 105 -3.76 -3.88 -30.07
C GLY A 105 -3.86 -2.54 -29.36
N GLU A 106 -4.05 -1.47 -30.12
CA GLU A 106 -4.13 -0.11 -29.60
C GLU A 106 -5.56 0.20 -29.15
N GLY A 107 -5.92 -0.27 -27.96
CA GLY A 107 -7.15 0.10 -27.30
C GLY A 107 -6.87 1.07 -26.18
N MET A 108 -7.24 2.34 -26.35
CA MET A 108 -7.40 3.24 -25.21
C MET A 108 -8.63 2.82 -24.40
N LEU A 109 -8.52 2.89 -23.08
CA LEU A 109 -9.62 2.70 -22.14
C LEU A 109 -9.78 3.95 -21.32
N MET A 110 -10.99 4.49 -21.27
CA MET A 110 -11.34 5.43 -20.22
C MET A 110 -11.57 4.66 -18.92
N VAL A 111 -10.84 5.01 -17.86
CA VAL A 111 -10.97 4.37 -16.55
C VAL A 111 -12.38 4.64 -15.99
N PRO A 112 -13.16 3.59 -15.63
CA PRO A 112 -14.50 3.77 -15.10
C PRO A 112 -14.51 4.50 -13.76
N LYS A 113 -15.66 5.11 -13.42
CA LYS A 113 -15.90 5.70 -12.09
C LYS A 113 -15.65 4.68 -10.97
N GLY A 114 -15.04 5.13 -9.88
CA GLY A 114 -14.73 4.27 -8.73
C GLY A 114 -13.58 3.28 -8.95
N HIS A 115 -12.87 3.37 -10.08
CA HIS A 115 -11.73 2.52 -10.42
C HIS A 115 -10.47 3.36 -10.66
N CYS A 116 -9.32 2.69 -10.58
CA CYS A 116 -8.04 3.21 -11.06
C CYS A 116 -7.35 2.18 -11.95
N TRP A 117 -6.44 2.64 -12.79
CA TRP A 117 -5.57 1.79 -13.58
C TRP A 117 -4.23 1.65 -12.88
N VAL A 118 -3.83 0.41 -12.57
CA VAL A 118 -2.59 0.14 -11.85
C VAL A 118 -1.64 -0.73 -12.65
N VAL A 119 -0.36 -0.42 -12.59
CA VAL A 119 0.71 -1.12 -13.31
C VAL A 119 1.88 -1.35 -12.35
N GLY A 120 2.58 -2.48 -12.52
CA GLY A 120 3.83 -2.70 -11.80
C GLY A 120 5.00 -2.05 -12.51
N ASP A 121 5.93 -1.47 -11.76
CA ASP A 121 7.12 -0.81 -12.32
C ASP A 121 7.99 -1.79 -13.15
N ASN A 122 7.93 -3.09 -12.85
CA ASN A 122 8.54 -4.14 -13.67
C ASN A 122 7.54 -4.66 -14.70
N ILE A 123 7.32 -3.85 -15.75
CA ILE A 123 6.34 -4.06 -16.83
C ILE A 123 6.25 -5.52 -17.33
N PRO A 124 7.34 -6.21 -17.71
CA PRO A 124 7.25 -7.58 -18.24
C PRO A 124 6.94 -8.65 -17.19
N TYR A 125 7.15 -8.37 -15.89
CA TYR A 125 6.96 -9.32 -14.79
C TYR A 125 5.88 -8.87 -13.82
N SER A 126 4.86 -8.16 -14.32
CA SER A 126 3.76 -7.64 -13.52
C SER A 126 2.41 -8.10 -14.05
N ARG A 127 1.71 -8.92 -13.24
CA ARG A 127 0.27 -9.13 -13.40
C ARG A 127 -0.48 -7.94 -12.77
N ASP A 128 -1.02 -7.07 -13.61
CA ASP A 128 -1.65 -5.80 -13.24
C ASP A 128 -2.88 -5.49 -14.12
N SER A 129 -3.31 -4.21 -14.17
CA SER A 129 -4.55 -3.84 -14.87
C SER A 129 -4.55 -4.19 -16.36
N ARG A 130 -3.39 -4.34 -17.00
CA ARG A 130 -3.31 -4.82 -18.39
C ARG A 130 -3.87 -6.25 -18.55
N HIS A 131 -3.84 -7.04 -17.48
CA HIS A 131 -4.32 -8.42 -17.46
C HIS A 131 -5.73 -8.56 -16.89
N PHE A 132 -6.05 -7.86 -15.80
CA PHE A 132 -7.34 -8.02 -15.10
C PHE A 132 -8.29 -6.82 -15.26
N GLY A 133 -7.88 -5.76 -15.95
CA GLY A 133 -8.65 -4.53 -16.13
C GLY A 133 -8.50 -3.52 -14.98
N PRO A 134 -9.38 -2.49 -14.95
CA PRO A 134 -9.34 -1.45 -13.91
C PRO A 134 -9.53 -2.03 -12.50
N LEU A 135 -8.73 -1.56 -11.54
CA LEU A 135 -8.81 -1.96 -10.14
C LEU A 135 -9.91 -1.16 -9.43
N PRO A 136 -10.91 -1.81 -8.80
CA PRO A 136 -11.87 -1.10 -7.96
C PRO A 136 -11.17 -0.43 -6.77
N MET A 137 -11.34 0.89 -6.63
CA MET A 137 -10.68 1.64 -5.54
C MET A 137 -11.09 1.13 -4.15
N ALA A 138 -12.27 0.52 -4.02
CA ALA A 138 -12.75 -0.11 -2.79
C ALA A 138 -11.81 -1.22 -2.25
N LEU A 139 -11.00 -1.84 -3.11
CA LEU A 139 -10.03 -2.88 -2.72
C LEU A 139 -8.69 -2.30 -2.22
N ILE A 140 -8.47 -0.99 -2.37
CA ILE A 140 -7.27 -0.32 -1.88
C ILE A 140 -7.29 -0.29 -0.35
N ARG A 141 -6.26 -0.89 0.25
CA ARG A 141 -6.03 -0.90 1.71
C ARG A 141 -5.34 0.38 2.18
N GLY A 142 -4.51 0.99 1.35
CA GLY A 142 -3.83 2.24 1.66
C GLY A 142 -2.74 2.58 0.65
N LYS A 143 -2.14 3.76 0.84
CA LYS A 143 -1.04 4.27 0.04
C LYS A 143 0.29 3.81 0.65
N VAL A 144 1.21 3.33 -0.17
CA VAL A 144 2.56 2.98 0.25
C VAL A 144 3.37 4.27 0.30
N VAL A 145 3.84 4.66 1.49
CA VAL A 145 4.47 5.97 1.72
C VAL A 145 5.97 5.88 1.97
N ALA A 146 6.48 4.75 2.48
CA ALA A 146 7.90 4.60 2.75
C ALA A 146 8.34 3.13 2.71
N LYS A 147 9.60 2.90 2.34
CA LYS A 147 10.35 1.69 2.70
C LYS A 147 10.96 1.91 4.07
N VAL A 148 10.69 1.02 5.02
CA VAL A 148 11.16 1.15 6.41
C VAL A 148 12.20 0.11 6.82
N PHE A 149 12.28 -1.01 6.08
CA PHE A 149 13.29 -2.04 6.28
C PHE A 149 13.82 -2.55 4.93
N PRO A 150 15.11 -2.93 4.81
CA PRO A 150 16.17 -2.83 5.83
C PRO A 150 16.49 -1.39 6.24
N TRP A 151 16.81 -1.17 7.53
CA TRP A 151 16.92 0.18 8.14
C TRP A 151 17.90 1.12 7.43
N ARG A 152 18.96 0.56 6.83
CA ARG A 152 19.99 1.32 6.08
C ARG A 152 19.47 1.89 4.75
N GLU A 153 18.40 1.33 4.22
CA GLU A 153 17.82 1.66 2.92
C GLU A 153 16.44 2.31 3.06
N ARG A 154 16.08 2.74 4.27
CA ARG A 154 14.79 3.39 4.52
C ARG A 154 14.69 4.69 3.70
N ARG A 155 13.57 4.88 3.03
CA ARG A 155 13.30 6.06 2.21
C ARG A 155 11.80 6.29 2.09
N TRP A 156 11.42 7.54 1.87
CA TRP A 156 10.06 7.85 1.44
C TRP A 156 9.88 7.36 -0.01
N ILE A 157 8.65 6.98 -0.33
CA ILE A 157 8.26 6.65 -1.70
C ILE A 157 7.75 7.94 -2.34
N GLU A 158 8.42 8.33 -3.41
CA GLU A 158 8.10 9.50 -4.21
C GLU A 158 7.38 9.06 -5.50
N ASP A 159 6.79 10.03 -6.19
CA ASP A 159 6.29 9.80 -7.53
C ASP A 159 7.48 9.48 -8.46
N GLY A 160 7.39 8.34 -9.14
CA GLY A 160 8.40 7.86 -10.07
C GLY A 160 8.02 8.04 -11.53
N LEU A 161 6.91 8.73 -11.82
CA LEU A 161 6.47 8.98 -13.18
C LEU A 161 7.16 10.21 -13.77
N GLU A 162 7.67 10.05 -14.98
CA GLU A 162 8.25 11.14 -15.76
C GLU A 162 7.31 11.52 -16.89
N ALA A 163 7.14 12.82 -17.11
CA ALA A 163 6.40 13.31 -18.26
C ALA A 163 7.19 13.01 -19.54
N VAL A 164 6.53 12.38 -20.51
CA VAL A 164 7.10 12.18 -21.84
C VAL A 164 7.18 13.54 -22.53
N GLN A 165 8.40 14.02 -22.77
CA GLN A 165 8.69 15.24 -23.52
C GLN A 165 8.57 15.03 -25.03
#